data_AF-A0A958CHH7-F1
#
_entry.id   AF-A0A958CHH7-F1
#
_cell.length_a   1.000
_cell.length_b   1.000
_cell.length_c   1.000
_cell.angle_alpha   90.00
_cell.angle_beta   90.00
_cell.angle_gamma   90.00
#
_symmetry.space_group_name_H-M   'P 1'
#
loop_
_entity.id
_entity.type
_entity.pdbx_description
1 polymer ?
#
loop_
_entity_poly.entity_id
_entity_poly.type
_entity_poly.pdbx_seq_one_letter_code
_entity_poly.pdbx_strand_id
1 'polypeptide(L)' 'MKTQTDEEMKEADELREHYSFDYSKAKPNRFASRFSEEAIVVVLDPDVAAVFTTSEAANQALRSLIAA' A
#
# COMPACT_ATOMS: atom_id res chain seq x y z
N MET A 1 9.20 -32.24 -5.61
CA MET A 1 8.78 -30.85 -5.91
C MET A 1 8.01 -30.90 -7.21
N LYS A 2 6.68 -30.68 -7.19
CA LYS A 2 5.93 -30.46 -8.43
C LYS A 2 6.19 -29.02 -8.84
N THR A 3 6.88 -28.82 -9.95
CA THR A 3 7.00 -27.51 -10.60
C THR A 3 5.68 -27.22 -11.26
N GLN A 4 4.95 -26.24 -10.74
CA GLN A 4 3.70 -25.78 -11.31
C GLN A 4 4.00 -24.97 -12.57
N THR A 5 3.36 -25.33 -13.69
CA THR A 5 3.59 -24.74 -15.02
C THR A 5 2.97 -23.34 -15.10
N ASP A 6 3.59 -22.41 -15.83
CA ASP A 6 3.18 -20.98 -15.93
C ASP A 6 1.70 -20.75 -16.28
N GLU A 7 1.08 -21.68 -17.03
CA GLU A 7 -0.35 -21.62 -17.39
C GLU A 7 -1.28 -21.82 -16.17
N GLU A 8 -0.93 -22.72 -15.24
CA GLU A 8 -1.71 -22.94 -14.01
C GLU A 8 -1.61 -21.74 -13.05
N MET A 9 -0.47 -21.04 -13.06
CA MET A 9 -0.28 -19.81 -12.28
C MET A 9 -1.14 -18.67 -12.84
N LYS A 10 -1.31 -18.62 -14.16
CA LYS A 10 -2.12 -17.62 -14.85
C LYS A 10 -3.61 -17.78 -14.53
N GLU A 11 -4.11 -19.01 -14.57
CA GLU A 11 -5.50 -19.35 -14.25
C GLU A 11 -5.84 -19.06 -12.76
N ALA A 12 -4.85 -19.17 -11.86
CA ALA A 12 -5.00 -18.80 -10.46
C ALA A 12 -5.00 -17.29 -10.18
N ASP A 13 -4.40 -16.49 -11.08
CA ASP A 13 -4.32 -15.02 -10.98
C ASP A 13 -5.55 -14.33 -11.60
N GLU A 14 -6.38 -15.07 -12.33
CA GLU A 14 -7.61 -14.55 -12.93
C GLU A 14 -8.73 -14.38 -11.88
N LEU A 15 -9.44 -13.26 -11.98
CA LEU A 15 -10.64 -13.01 -11.16
C LEU A 15 -11.75 -13.98 -11.59
N ARG A 16 -12.41 -14.62 -10.60
CA ARG A 16 -13.54 -15.51 -10.85
C ARG A 16 -14.67 -14.79 -11.57
N GLU A 17 -15.42 -15.51 -12.41
CA GLU A 17 -16.51 -14.97 -13.25
C GLU A 17 -17.56 -14.14 -12.48
N HIS A 18 -17.80 -14.45 -11.19
CA HIS A 18 -18.76 -13.70 -10.37
C HIS A 18 -18.25 -12.32 -9.91
N TYR A 19 -16.95 -12.04 -10.03
CA TYR A 19 -16.37 -10.72 -9.76
C TYR A 19 -16.45 -9.84 -11.02
N SER A 20 -17.67 -9.53 -11.46
CA SER A 20 -17.91 -8.52 -12.49
C SER A 20 -18.04 -7.14 -11.85
N PHE A 21 -16.95 -6.37 -11.84
CA PHE A 21 -16.95 -5.01 -11.29
C PHE A 21 -17.50 -4.00 -12.31
N ASP A 22 -18.70 -3.48 -12.05
CA ASP A 22 -19.25 -2.34 -12.79
C ASP A 22 -18.71 -1.02 -12.21
N TYR A 23 -17.58 -0.56 -12.76
CA TYR A 23 -16.93 0.67 -12.31
C TYR A 23 -17.75 1.94 -12.56
N SER A 24 -18.79 1.91 -13.39
CA SER A 24 -19.71 3.06 -13.53
C SER A 24 -20.51 3.33 -12.25
N LYS A 25 -20.68 2.30 -11.42
CA LYS A 25 -21.31 2.38 -10.09
C LYS A 25 -20.30 2.55 -8.96
N ALA A 26 -19.00 2.65 -9.27
CA ALA A 26 -17.98 2.83 -8.25
C ALA A 26 -18.20 4.16 -7.52
N LYS A 27 -18.06 4.12 -6.20
CA LYS A 27 -18.14 5.31 -5.36
C LYS A 27 -16.73 5.86 -5.12
N PRO A 28 -16.55 7.19 -5.07
CA PRO A 28 -15.30 7.79 -4.63
C PRO A 28 -14.88 7.22 -3.27
N ASN A 29 -13.58 6.99 -3.10
CA ASN A 29 -13.05 6.44 -1.86
C ASN A 29 -13.35 7.41 -0.69
N ARG A 30 -14.14 6.95 0.28
CA ARG A 30 -14.50 7.69 1.50
C ARG A 30 -13.32 8.10 2.38
N PHE A 31 -12.14 7.51 2.16
CA PHE A 31 -10.90 7.86 2.81
C PHE A 31 -9.98 8.73 1.95
N ALA A 32 -10.35 9.00 0.68
CA ALA A 32 -9.53 9.83 -0.20
C ALA A 32 -9.24 11.19 0.42
N SER A 33 -10.23 11.80 1.07
CA SER A 33 -10.07 13.10 1.75
C SER A 33 -9.15 13.07 2.98
N ARG A 34 -8.83 11.90 3.53
CA ARG A 34 -7.87 11.78 4.64
C ARG A 34 -6.43 11.95 4.16
N PHE A 35 -6.19 11.74 2.87
CA PHE A 35 -4.96 12.07 2.21
C PHE A 35 -5.18 13.43 1.56
N SER A 36 -4.60 14.49 2.12
CA SER A 36 -4.51 15.76 1.39
C SER A 36 -3.81 15.52 0.06
N GLU A 37 -3.99 16.41 -0.93
CA GLU A 37 -3.32 16.28 -2.24
C GLU A 37 -1.78 16.14 -2.13
N GLU A 38 -1.22 16.51 -0.97
CA GLU A 38 0.20 16.49 -0.63
C GLU A 38 0.62 15.30 0.26
N ALA A 39 -0.29 14.39 0.61
CA ALA A 39 0.01 13.28 1.50
C ALA A 39 0.81 12.19 0.76
N ILE A 40 2.07 12.01 1.17
CA ILE A 40 2.98 11.00 0.62
C ILE A 40 3.02 9.80 1.57
N VAL A 41 2.80 8.60 1.04
CA VAL A 41 2.98 7.34 1.77
C VAL A 41 4.38 6.82 1.51
N VAL A 42 5.13 6.54 2.58
CA VAL A 42 6.47 5.96 2.53
C VAL A 42 6.45 4.64 3.27
N VAL A 43 7.04 3.61 2.66
CA VAL A 43 7.21 2.30 3.30
C VAL A 43 8.53 2.31 4.06
N LEU A 44 8.48 1.92 5.34
CA LEU A 44 9.67 1.74 6.17
C LEU A 44 10.06 0.26 6.20
N ASP A 45 11.35 -0.01 6.29
CA ASP A 45 11.84 -1.36 6.57
C ASP A 45 11.40 -1.81 7.98
N PRO A 46 11.23 -3.13 8.22
CA PRO A 46 10.64 -3.64 9.46
C PRO A 46 11.40 -3.25 10.73
N ASP A 47 12.73 -3.19 10.66
CA ASP A 47 13.61 -2.78 11.75
C ASP A 47 13.45 -1.29 12.08
N VAL A 48 13.33 -0.45 11.06
CA VAL A 48 13.08 1.00 11.23
C VAL A 48 11.67 1.23 11.79
N ALA A 49 10.67 0.51 11.30
CA ALA A 49 9.29 0.59 11.79
C ALA A 49 9.15 0.12 13.25
N ALA A 50 10.00 -0.80 13.70
CA ALA A 50 10.03 -1.24 15.11
C ALA A 50 10.49 -0.13 16.06
N VAL A 51 11.35 0.79 15.59
CA VAL A 51 11.83 1.93 16.37
C VAL A 51 10.86 3.12 16.26
N PHE A 52 10.40 3.43 15.05
CA PHE A 52 9.49 4.56 14.79
C PHE A 52 8.05 4.09 14.61
N THR A 53 7.34 3.95 15.72
CA THR A 53 5.95 3.44 15.74
C THR A 53 4.90 4.49 15.34
N THR A 54 5.27 5.77 15.26
CA THR A 54 4.39 6.85 14.84
C THR A 54 5.04 7.71 13.75
N SER A 55 4.21 8.26 12.86
CA SER A 55 4.65 9.19 11.82
C SER A 55 5.24 10.47 12.40
N GLU A 56 4.76 10.92 13.56
CA GLU A 56 5.30 12.09 14.26
C GLU A 56 6.74 11.87 14.71
N ALA A 57 7.05 10.73 15.34
CA ALA A 57 8.40 10.39 15.79
C ALA A 57 9.38 10.28 14.61
N ALA A 58 8.98 9.62 13.53
CA ALA A 58 9.78 9.53 12.31
C ALA A 58 10.07 10.91 11.71
N ASN A 59 9.03 11.74 11.55
CA ASN A 59 9.16 13.07 10.97
C ASN A 59 10.02 14.01 11.84
N GLN A 60 9.92 13.92 13.16
CA GLN A 60 10.74 14.72 14.07
C GLN A 60 12.23 14.35 13.95
N ALA A 61 12.55 13.05 13.87
CA ALA A 61 13.91 12.58 13.68
C ALA A 61 14.49 13.05 12.34
N LEU A 62 13.75 12.88 11.24
CA LEU A 62 14.15 13.35 9.90
C LEU A 62 14.37 14.86 9.86
N ARG A 63 13.49 15.66 10.48
CA ARG A 63 13.66 17.12 10.56
C ARG A 63 14.89 17.52 11.36
N SER A 64 15.19 16.80 12.43
CA SER A 64 16.39 17.05 13.25
C SER A 64 17.67 16.79 12.45
N LEU A 65 17.67 15.77 11.59
CA LEU A 65 18.79 15.49 10.69
C LEU A 65 18.95 16.52 9.57
N ILE A 66 17.85 17.09 9.07
CA ILE A 66 17.88 18.15 8.04
C ILE A 66 18.36 19.49 8.62
N ALA A 67 18.04 19.76 9.90
CA ALA A 67 18.38 21.01 10.57
C ALA A 67 19.79 21.02 11.18
N ALA A 68 20.49 19.89 11.19
CA ALA A 68 21.87 19.75 11.65
C ALA A 68 22.87 20.12 10.54
#